data_AF-A0A7J0C4K4-F1
#
_entry.id   AF-A0A7J0C4K4-F1
#
_cell.length_a   1.000
_cell.length_b   1.000
_cell.length_c   1.000
_cell.angle_alpha   90.00
_cell.angle_beta   90.00
_cell.angle_gamma   90.00
#
_symmetry.space_group_name_H-M   'P 1'
#
loop_
_entity.id
_entity.type
_entity.pdbx_description
1 polymer ?
#
loop_
_entity_poly.entity_id
_entity_poly.type
_entity_poly.pdbx_seq_one_letter_code
_entity_poly.pdbx_strand_id
1 'polypeptide(L)'
;MSVPRPDPEQPAANKAHLHAATLKRLEQSSGRLAANAIARMDETLPWYRAMPPENRSWIGLVAQAGIAAFTEWFRHPETPQAISTDVFGTAPRELTRAITLRQTVEMVRTTIEVMETAIEEVAAPGDESVLREALLVYAREIAFATAQVYAQAAEARGAWDARLESLVVNAVLSGEADEGAVSRASALGWSSPEHVCVVLGTAPTATAS
;
A
#
# COMPACT_ATOMS: atom_id res chain seq x y z
N MET A 1 -27.51 -51.06 15.16
CA MET A 1 -26.35 -50.61 14.37
C MET A 1 -25.82 -49.35 15.03
N SER A 2 -24.68 -49.42 15.70
CA SER A 2 -24.00 -48.21 16.21
C SER A 2 -23.37 -47.49 15.05
N VAL A 3 -23.79 -46.24 14.81
CA VAL A 3 -23.10 -45.34 13.87
C VAL A 3 -21.77 -44.94 14.52
N PRO A 4 -20.61 -45.18 13.89
CA PRO A 4 -19.33 -44.74 14.41
C PRO A 4 -19.32 -43.21 14.53
N ARG A 5 -18.93 -42.70 15.69
CA ARG A 5 -18.76 -41.25 15.89
C ARG A 5 -17.52 -40.81 15.09
N PRO A 6 -17.61 -39.79 14.21
CA PRO A 6 -16.48 -39.36 13.39
C PRO A 6 -15.34 -38.84 14.27
N ASP A 7 -14.11 -39.28 13.99
CA ASP A 7 -12.93 -38.87 14.73
C ASP A 7 -12.62 -37.39 14.48
N PRO A 8 -12.47 -36.56 15.54
CA PRO A 8 -12.22 -35.13 15.40
C PRO A 8 -10.83 -34.79 14.83
N GLU A 9 -9.89 -35.73 14.79
CA GLU A 9 -8.55 -35.52 14.21
C GLU A 9 -8.55 -35.58 12.68
N GLN A 10 -9.48 -36.31 12.08
CA GLN A 10 -9.51 -36.56 10.63
C GLN A 10 -9.86 -35.31 9.77
N PRO A 11 -10.78 -34.42 10.20
CA PRO A 11 -11.03 -33.14 9.54
C PRO A 11 -9.83 -32.20 9.57
N ALA A 12 -9.06 -32.18 10.67
CA ALA A 12 -7.92 -31.27 10.83
C ALA A 12 -6.75 -31.69 9.93
N ALA A 13 -6.44 -32.99 9.88
CA ALA A 13 -5.42 -33.54 8.98
C ALA A 13 -5.77 -33.30 7.50
N ASN A 14 -7.05 -33.45 7.13
CA ASN A 14 -7.49 -33.20 5.75
C ASN A 14 -7.34 -31.71 5.37
N LYS A 15 -7.71 -30.79 6.27
CA LYS A 15 -7.50 -29.34 6.05
C LYS A 15 -6.02 -28.99 5.90
N ALA A 16 -5.15 -29.54 6.74
CA ALA A 16 -3.71 -29.31 6.65
C ALA A 16 -3.12 -29.80 5.31
N HIS A 17 -3.57 -30.96 4.82
CA HIS A 17 -3.16 -31.48 3.51
C HIS A 17 -3.66 -30.60 2.35
N LEU A 18 -4.92 -30.15 2.39
CA LEU A 18 -5.48 -29.25 1.39
C LEU A 18 -4.71 -27.92 1.35
N HIS A 19 -4.47 -27.33 2.53
CA HIS A 19 -3.70 -26.10 2.66
C HIS A 19 -2.30 -26.23 2.05
N ALA A 20 -1.57 -27.31 2.37
CA ALA A 20 -0.25 -27.58 1.79
C ALA A 20 -0.30 -27.79 0.26
N ALA A 21 -1.36 -28.42 -0.25
CA ALA A 21 -1.55 -28.60 -1.69
C ALA A 21 -1.85 -27.27 -2.41
N THR A 22 -2.70 -26.42 -1.82
CA THR A 22 -2.99 -25.07 -2.32
C THR A 22 -1.73 -24.21 -2.33
N LEU A 23 -0.94 -24.24 -1.25
CA LEU A 23 0.33 -23.52 -1.16
C LEU A 23 1.30 -23.91 -2.29
N LYS A 24 1.47 -25.22 -2.53
CA LYS A 24 2.30 -25.70 -3.63
C LYS A 24 1.79 -25.23 -5.01
N ARG A 25 0.47 -25.19 -5.20
CA ARG A 25 -0.14 -24.70 -6.45
C ARG A 25 0.03 -23.18 -6.62
N LEU A 26 -0.02 -22.41 -5.54
CA LEU A 26 0.31 -20.98 -5.54
C LEU A 26 1.76 -20.74 -5.95
N GLU A 27 2.71 -21.44 -5.33
CA GLU A 27 4.14 -21.36 -5.65
C GLU A 27 4.38 -21.66 -7.14
N GLN A 28 3.76 -22.72 -7.66
CA GLN A 28 3.86 -23.11 -9.07
C GLN A 28 3.19 -22.12 -10.04
N SER A 29 2.12 -21.45 -9.59
CA SER A 29 1.36 -20.50 -10.41
C SER A 29 1.89 -19.07 -10.36
N SER A 30 2.81 -18.74 -9.44
CA SER A 30 3.27 -17.37 -9.17
C SER A 30 3.73 -16.63 -10.43
N GLY A 31 4.57 -17.26 -11.27
CA GLY A 31 5.04 -16.65 -12.52
C GLY A 31 3.92 -16.36 -13.52
N ARG A 32 2.93 -17.26 -13.63
CA ARG A 32 1.75 -17.09 -14.49
C ARG A 32 0.83 -15.99 -13.96
N LEU A 33 0.60 -15.95 -12.64
CA LEU A 33 -0.18 -14.91 -11.99
C LEU A 33 0.43 -13.53 -12.22
N ALA A 34 1.75 -13.41 -12.11
CA ALA A 34 2.46 -12.16 -12.37
C ALA A 34 2.34 -11.73 -13.84
N ALA A 35 2.50 -12.66 -14.78
CA ALA A 35 2.31 -12.38 -16.21
C ALA A 35 0.87 -11.91 -16.51
N ASN A 36 -0.13 -12.56 -15.91
CA ASN A 36 -1.52 -12.15 -16.03
C ASN A 36 -1.79 -10.77 -15.43
N ALA A 37 -1.17 -10.45 -14.30
CA ALA A 37 -1.25 -9.11 -13.68
C ALA A 37 -0.65 -8.04 -14.60
N ILE A 38 0.54 -8.29 -15.16
CA ILE A 38 1.20 -7.38 -16.11
C ILE A 38 0.34 -7.18 -17.37
N ALA A 39 -0.20 -8.27 -17.93
CA ALA A 39 -1.08 -8.19 -19.10
C ALA A 39 -2.34 -7.37 -18.79
N ARG A 40 -2.97 -7.62 -17.64
CA ARG A 40 -4.13 -6.85 -17.21
C ARG A 40 -3.80 -5.37 -17.02
N MET A 41 -2.66 -5.02 -16.43
CA MET A 41 -2.21 -3.63 -16.31
C MET A 41 -2.02 -2.98 -17.69
N ASP A 42 -1.44 -3.69 -18.66
CA ASP A 42 -1.28 -3.19 -20.04
C ASP A 42 -2.62 -2.93 -20.73
N GLU A 43 -3.62 -3.76 -20.47
CA GLU A 43 -4.98 -3.64 -21.00
C GLU A 43 -5.75 -2.48 -20.34
N THR A 44 -5.70 -2.36 -19.01
CA THR A 44 -6.64 -1.52 -18.25
C THR A 44 -6.06 -0.20 -17.75
N LEU A 45 -4.74 -0.05 -17.66
CA LEU A 45 -4.08 1.13 -17.08
C LEU A 45 -3.36 1.94 -18.18
N PRO A 46 -3.95 3.03 -18.70
CA PRO A 46 -3.36 3.82 -19.78
C PRO A 46 -1.97 4.38 -19.44
N TRP A 47 -1.76 4.75 -18.17
CA TRP A 47 -0.49 5.27 -17.71
C TRP A 47 0.62 4.21 -17.76
N TYR A 48 0.30 2.94 -17.47
CA TYR A 48 1.25 1.85 -17.51
C TYR A 48 1.70 1.61 -18.96
N ARG A 49 0.75 1.60 -19.90
CA ARG A 49 1.04 1.48 -21.34
C ARG A 49 1.92 2.61 -21.87
N ALA A 50 1.77 3.82 -21.33
CA ALA A 50 2.56 4.99 -21.70
C ALA A 50 3.98 4.99 -21.09
N MET A 51 4.32 4.07 -20.19
CA MET A 51 5.62 4.05 -19.53
C MET A 51 6.75 3.52 -20.41
N PRO A 52 7.98 4.05 -20.24
CA PRO A 52 9.17 3.47 -20.84
C PRO A 52 9.31 1.98 -20.48
N PRO A 53 9.84 1.14 -21.39
CA PRO A 53 10.02 -0.30 -21.15
C PRO A 53 10.80 -0.62 -19.87
N GLU A 54 11.81 0.20 -19.53
CA GLU A 54 12.59 0.05 -18.30
C GLU A 54 11.73 0.21 -17.04
N ASN A 55 10.83 1.20 -17.00
CA ASN A 55 9.98 1.38 -15.83
C ASN A 55 8.91 0.27 -15.73
N ARG A 56 8.45 -0.25 -16.88
CA ARG A 56 7.52 -1.39 -16.91
C ARG A 56 8.16 -2.68 -16.39
N SER A 57 9.46 -2.90 -16.63
CA SER A 57 10.14 -4.10 -16.10
C SER A 57 10.21 -4.08 -14.57
N TRP A 58 10.46 -2.92 -13.96
CA TRP A 58 10.42 -2.75 -12.50
C TRP A 58 9.04 -3.04 -11.90
N ILE A 59 7.98 -2.58 -12.57
CA ILE A 59 6.60 -2.89 -12.17
C ILE A 59 6.34 -4.40 -12.19
N GLY A 60 6.83 -5.10 -13.22
CA GLY A 60 6.71 -6.56 -13.30
C GLY A 60 7.38 -7.27 -12.12
N LEU A 61 8.55 -6.82 -11.69
CA LEU A 61 9.24 -7.37 -10.51
C LEU A 61 8.46 -7.13 -9.22
N VAL A 62 7.84 -5.96 -9.04
CA VAL A 62 7.00 -5.67 -7.88
C VAL A 62 5.74 -6.53 -7.86
N ALA A 63 5.11 -6.76 -9.02
CA ALA A 63 3.96 -7.67 -9.11
C ALA A 63 4.34 -9.11 -8.69
N GLN A 64 5.50 -9.60 -9.12
CA GLN A 64 6.03 -10.90 -8.70
C GLN A 64 6.30 -10.95 -7.19
N ALA A 65 6.96 -9.92 -6.64
CA ALA A 65 7.22 -9.83 -5.20
C ALA A 65 5.92 -9.81 -4.38
N GLY A 66 4.90 -9.08 -4.84
CA GLY A 66 3.59 -9.03 -4.16
C GLY A 66 2.87 -10.39 -4.13
N ILE A 67 2.94 -11.17 -5.20
CA ILE A 67 2.37 -12.53 -5.26
C ILE A 67 3.16 -13.50 -4.37
N ALA A 68 4.50 -13.38 -4.35
CA ALA A 68 5.34 -14.16 -3.45
C ALA A 68 5.04 -13.83 -1.98
N ALA A 69 4.89 -12.54 -1.64
CA ALA A 69 4.53 -12.10 -0.29
C ALA A 69 3.16 -12.64 0.15
N PHE A 70 2.17 -12.67 -0.74
CA PHE A 70 0.90 -13.34 -0.43
C PHE A 70 1.08 -14.83 -0.17
N THR A 71 1.89 -15.52 -1.00
CA THR A 71 2.12 -16.96 -0.87
C THR A 71 2.82 -17.27 0.46
N GLU A 72 3.76 -16.43 0.88
CA GLU A 72 4.41 -16.53 2.20
C GLU A 72 3.41 -16.26 3.33
N TRP A 73 2.64 -15.19 3.24
CA TRP A 73 1.62 -14.87 4.22
C TRP A 73 0.58 -15.98 4.34
N PHE A 74 0.17 -16.60 3.23
CA PHE A 74 -0.75 -17.72 3.22
C PHE A 74 -0.19 -18.94 3.96
N ARG A 75 1.12 -19.15 3.95
CA ARG A 75 1.79 -20.21 4.73
C ARG A 75 1.67 -19.97 6.25
N HIS A 76 1.73 -18.70 6.67
CA HIS A 76 1.79 -18.29 8.08
C HIS A 76 0.92 -17.05 8.37
N PRO A 77 -0.42 -17.16 8.29
CA PRO A 77 -1.33 -16.01 8.38
C PRO A 77 -1.33 -15.33 9.76
N GLU A 78 -0.91 -16.04 10.82
CA GLU A 78 -0.71 -15.52 12.17
C GLU A 78 0.45 -14.52 12.33
N THR A 79 1.23 -14.26 11.26
CA THR A 79 2.35 -13.30 11.26
C THR A 79 2.08 -12.05 10.41
N PRO A 80 1.15 -11.15 10.83
CA PRO A 80 0.74 -9.99 10.02
C PRO A 80 1.83 -8.91 9.81
N GLN A 81 2.96 -8.97 10.53
CA GLN A 81 4.00 -7.93 10.52
C GLN A 81 4.86 -7.88 9.23
N ALA A 82 4.77 -8.86 8.32
CA ALA A 82 5.60 -8.92 7.11
C ALA A 82 5.04 -8.12 5.90
N ILE A 83 3.77 -7.72 5.92
CA ILE A 83 3.04 -7.30 4.71
C ILE A 83 3.43 -5.90 4.21
N SER A 84 3.72 -4.95 5.12
CA SER A 84 4.01 -3.56 4.71
C SER A 84 5.42 -3.38 4.14
N THR A 85 6.38 -4.16 4.64
CA THR A 85 7.81 -4.00 4.28
C THR A 85 8.13 -4.65 2.95
N ASP A 86 7.46 -5.77 2.62
CA ASP A 86 7.81 -6.59 1.46
C ASP A 86 7.21 -6.09 0.14
N VAL A 87 6.05 -5.45 0.14
CA VAL A 87 5.39 -4.98 -1.11
C VAL A 87 5.87 -3.58 -1.53
N PHE A 88 6.13 -2.69 -0.56
CA PHE A 88 6.49 -1.29 -0.83
C PHE A 88 7.95 -0.94 -0.49
N GLY A 89 8.60 -1.72 0.39
CA GLY A 89 9.98 -1.48 0.83
C GLY A 89 11.06 -2.16 -0.04
N THR A 90 10.68 -3.17 -0.83
CA THR A 90 11.58 -3.89 -1.74
C THR A 90 11.66 -3.28 -3.15
N ALA A 91 10.79 -2.32 -3.44
CA ALA A 91 10.76 -1.64 -4.73
C ALA A 91 12.05 -0.83 -4.97
N PRO A 92 12.67 -0.91 -6.16
CA PRO A 92 13.82 -0.09 -6.54
C PRO A 92 13.54 1.41 -6.32
N ARG A 93 14.57 2.17 -5.93
CA ARG A 93 14.46 3.62 -5.71
C ARG A 93 14.06 4.38 -6.97
N GLU A 94 14.38 3.81 -8.12
CA GLU A 94 14.03 4.30 -9.44
C GLU A 94 12.51 4.24 -9.64
N LEU A 95 11.87 3.17 -9.15
CA LEU A 95 10.42 3.00 -9.26
C LEU A 95 9.66 4.00 -8.37
N THR A 96 10.14 4.27 -7.15
CA THR A 96 9.48 5.23 -6.24
C THR A 96 9.45 6.66 -6.79
N ARG A 97 10.30 6.98 -7.78
CA ARG A 97 10.29 8.25 -8.53
C ARG A 97 9.45 8.18 -9.81
N ALA A 98 9.28 6.99 -10.37
CA ALA A 98 8.64 6.78 -11.66
C ALA A 98 7.10 6.69 -11.58
N ILE A 99 6.55 6.29 -10.43
CA ILE A 99 5.11 6.13 -10.23
C ILE A 99 4.62 6.94 -9.03
N THR A 100 3.37 7.41 -9.13
CA THR A 100 2.66 8.07 -8.04
C THR A 100 2.07 7.05 -7.07
N LEU A 101 1.73 7.49 -5.86
CA LEU A 101 0.98 6.67 -4.90
C LEU A 101 -0.35 6.16 -5.48
N ARG A 102 -1.03 6.98 -6.30
CA ARG A 102 -2.28 6.59 -6.97
C ARG A 102 -2.07 5.41 -7.92
N GLN A 103 -1.03 5.49 -8.75
CA GLN A 103 -0.67 4.41 -9.68
C GLN A 103 -0.26 3.14 -8.94
N THR A 104 0.41 3.29 -7.80
CA THR A 104 0.75 2.17 -6.92
C THR A 104 -0.51 1.44 -6.42
N VAL A 105 -1.54 2.18 -6.00
CA VAL A 105 -2.84 1.60 -5.60
C VAL A 105 -3.50 0.85 -6.76
N GLU A 106 -3.49 1.44 -7.96
CA GLU A 106 -4.08 0.83 -9.16
C GLU A 106 -3.39 -0.49 -9.55
N MET A 107 -2.06 -0.54 -9.43
CA MET A 107 -1.28 -1.77 -9.62
C MET A 107 -1.67 -2.84 -8.61
N VAL A 108 -1.64 -2.51 -7.32
CA VAL A 108 -1.98 -3.44 -6.22
C VAL A 108 -3.39 -4.00 -6.42
N ARG A 109 -4.35 -3.13 -6.70
CA ARG A 109 -5.74 -3.52 -6.98
C ARG A 109 -5.82 -4.50 -8.15
N THR A 110 -5.16 -4.18 -9.26
CA THR A 110 -5.16 -5.02 -10.46
C THR A 110 -4.56 -6.40 -10.19
N THR A 111 -3.46 -6.47 -9.43
CA THR A 111 -2.84 -7.74 -9.04
C THR A 111 -3.78 -8.58 -8.18
N ILE A 112 -4.45 -7.98 -7.19
CA ILE A 112 -5.43 -8.69 -6.34
C ILE A 112 -6.61 -9.21 -7.18
N GLU A 113 -7.16 -8.42 -8.10
CA GLU A 113 -8.24 -8.84 -8.99
C GLU A 113 -7.85 -10.03 -9.88
N VAL A 114 -6.60 -10.08 -10.35
CA VAL A 114 -6.06 -11.23 -11.11
C VAL A 114 -5.94 -12.47 -10.22
N MET A 115 -5.44 -12.32 -9.00
CA MET A 115 -5.34 -13.43 -8.05
C MET A 115 -6.71 -13.97 -7.67
N GLU A 116 -7.69 -13.08 -7.45
CA GLU A 116 -9.07 -13.44 -7.13
C GLU A 116 -9.72 -14.25 -8.26
N THR A 117 -9.51 -13.82 -9.51
CA THR A 117 -10.03 -14.53 -10.69
C THR A 117 -9.41 -15.93 -10.85
N ALA A 118 -8.18 -16.12 -10.38
CA ALA A 118 -7.44 -17.37 -10.52
C ALA A 118 -7.72 -18.40 -9.41
N ILE A 119 -8.51 -18.05 -8.37
CA ILE A 119 -8.74 -18.91 -7.19
C ILE A 119 -9.20 -20.32 -7.58
N GLU A 120 -10.21 -20.42 -8.44
CA GLU A 120 -10.80 -21.71 -8.84
C GLU A 120 -9.80 -22.62 -9.55
N GLU A 121 -8.79 -22.04 -10.23
CA GLU A 121 -7.74 -22.81 -10.91
C GLU A 121 -6.60 -23.19 -9.95
N VAL A 122 -6.26 -22.29 -9.03
CA VAL A 122 -5.07 -22.39 -8.18
C VAL A 122 -5.34 -23.15 -6.89
N ALA A 123 -6.53 -23.05 -6.30
CA ALA A 123 -6.84 -23.77 -5.07
C ALA A 123 -6.79 -25.29 -5.27
N ALA A 124 -6.43 -26.04 -4.22
CA ALA A 124 -6.69 -27.47 -4.21
C ALA A 124 -8.22 -27.71 -4.18
N PRO A 125 -8.74 -28.76 -4.84
CA PRO A 125 -10.18 -29.03 -4.82
C PRO A 125 -10.75 -29.11 -3.40
N GLY A 126 -11.72 -28.26 -3.09
CA GLY A 126 -12.34 -28.13 -1.77
C GLY A 126 -11.72 -27.07 -0.85
N ASP A 127 -10.66 -26.38 -1.28
CA ASP A 127 -9.96 -25.32 -0.54
C ASP A 127 -10.21 -23.92 -1.14
N GLU A 128 -11.06 -23.80 -2.16
CA GLU A 128 -11.33 -22.56 -2.91
C GLU A 128 -11.84 -21.44 -1.99
N SER A 129 -12.75 -21.80 -1.07
CA SER A 129 -13.31 -20.85 -0.10
C SER A 129 -12.27 -20.33 0.89
N VAL A 130 -11.36 -21.20 1.33
CA VAL A 130 -10.28 -20.86 2.27
C VAL A 130 -9.28 -19.92 1.57
N LEU A 131 -8.88 -20.25 0.34
CA LEU A 131 -7.99 -19.38 -0.43
C LEU A 131 -8.63 -18.01 -0.71
N ARG A 132 -9.93 -17.98 -1.01
CA ARG A 132 -10.68 -16.73 -1.22
C ARG A 132 -10.74 -15.88 0.03
N GLU A 133 -11.08 -16.48 1.17
CA GLU A 133 -11.09 -15.77 2.46
C GLU A 133 -9.71 -15.24 2.81
N ALA A 134 -8.67 -16.05 2.63
CA ALA A 134 -7.28 -15.65 2.84
C ALA A 134 -6.88 -14.45 1.98
N LEU A 135 -7.21 -14.46 0.68
CA LEU A 135 -6.94 -13.34 -0.22
C LEU A 135 -7.67 -12.06 0.21
N LEU A 136 -8.92 -12.17 0.68
CA LEU A 136 -9.69 -11.02 1.17
C LEU A 136 -9.09 -10.41 2.45
N VAL A 137 -8.65 -11.26 3.39
CA VAL A 137 -7.96 -10.81 4.61
C VAL A 137 -6.64 -10.10 4.25
N TYR A 138 -5.83 -10.71 3.38
CA TYR A 138 -4.58 -10.12 2.91
C TYR A 138 -4.78 -8.80 2.17
N ALA A 139 -5.78 -8.73 1.26
CA ALA A 139 -6.12 -7.52 0.53
C ALA A 139 -6.53 -6.37 1.47
N ARG A 140 -7.28 -6.68 2.53
CA ARG A 140 -7.63 -5.71 3.57
C ARG A 140 -6.40 -5.20 4.31
N GLU A 141 -5.46 -6.08 4.68
CA GLU A 141 -4.23 -5.70 5.37
C GLU A 141 -3.33 -4.81 4.49
N ILE A 142 -3.18 -5.14 3.20
CA ILE A 142 -2.50 -4.27 2.23
C ILE A 142 -3.21 -2.91 2.10
N ALA A 143 -4.53 -2.88 2.06
CA ALA A 143 -5.28 -1.63 1.93
C ALA A 143 -5.02 -0.70 3.13
N PHE A 144 -4.98 -1.24 4.36
CA PHE A 144 -4.64 -0.45 5.55
C PHE A 144 -3.17 -0.01 5.56
N ALA A 145 -2.24 -0.88 5.17
CA ALA A 145 -0.82 -0.49 5.03
C ALA A 145 -0.66 0.66 4.03
N THR A 146 -1.37 0.58 2.90
CA THR A 146 -1.38 1.65 1.88
C THR A 146 -2.00 2.94 2.43
N ALA A 147 -3.10 2.85 3.18
CA ALA A 147 -3.71 4.00 3.83
C ALA A 147 -2.77 4.68 4.84
N GLN A 148 -1.97 3.91 5.57
CA GLN A 148 -0.95 4.46 6.49
C GLN A 148 0.12 5.26 5.73
N VAL A 149 0.60 4.76 4.59
CA VAL A 149 1.54 5.52 3.73
C VAL A 149 0.93 6.83 3.25
N TYR A 150 -0.35 6.82 2.88
CA TYR A 150 -1.08 8.03 2.52
C TYR A 150 -1.22 9.01 3.68
N ALA A 151 -1.55 8.51 4.88
CA ALA A 151 -1.66 9.32 6.09
C ALA A 151 -0.31 9.99 6.42
N GLN A 152 0.79 9.22 6.43
CA GLN A 152 2.14 9.74 6.65
C GLN A 152 2.53 10.80 5.61
N ALA A 153 2.20 10.57 4.33
CA ALA A 153 2.46 11.55 3.27
C ALA A 153 1.64 12.83 3.45
N ALA A 154 0.42 12.75 3.99
CA ALA A 154 -0.41 13.91 4.29
C ALA A 154 0.10 14.68 5.52
N GLU A 155 0.47 13.96 6.59
CA GLU A 155 1.05 14.55 7.81
C GLU A 155 2.37 15.26 7.52
N ALA A 156 3.26 14.65 6.72
CA ALA A 156 4.53 15.26 6.33
C ALA A 156 4.34 16.56 5.53
N ARG A 157 3.31 16.62 4.66
CA ARG A 157 2.94 17.86 3.96
C ARG A 157 2.45 18.93 4.94
N GLY A 158 1.54 18.59 5.85
CA GLY A 158 1.06 19.54 6.86
C GLY A 158 2.17 20.07 7.77
N ALA A 159 3.13 19.22 8.16
CA ALA A 159 4.29 19.64 8.95
C ALA A 159 5.23 20.58 8.16
N TRP A 160 5.38 20.35 6.85
CA TRP A 160 6.14 21.25 5.97
C TRP A 160 5.45 22.61 5.81
N ASP A 161 4.13 22.63 5.63
CA ASP A 161 3.33 23.86 5.56
C ASP A 161 3.47 24.67 6.85
N ALA A 162 3.22 24.06 8.02
CA ALA A 162 3.35 24.74 9.32
C ALA A 162 4.75 25.32 9.57
N ARG A 163 5.79 24.65 9.08
CA ARG A 163 7.18 25.15 9.14
C ARG A 163 7.37 26.37 8.24
N LEU A 164 6.84 26.35 7.01
CA LEU A 164 6.89 27.51 6.12
C LEU A 164 6.11 28.68 6.70
N GLU A 165 4.91 28.44 7.25
CA GLU A 165 4.09 29.45 7.91
C GLU A 165 4.86 30.12 9.04
N SER A 166 5.50 29.33 9.91
CA SER A 166 6.32 29.84 11.02
C SER A 166 7.48 30.71 10.54
N LEU A 167 8.15 30.32 9.44
CA LEU A 167 9.25 31.11 8.86
C LEU A 167 8.76 32.43 8.29
N VAL A 168 7.60 32.45 7.63
CA VAL A 168 6.99 33.68 7.11
C VAL A 168 6.57 34.60 8.25
N VAL A 169 5.85 34.07 9.26
CA VAL A 169 5.44 34.83 10.45
C VAL A 169 6.66 35.40 11.18
N ASN A 170 7.72 34.61 11.37
CA ASN A 170 8.93 35.07 12.03
C ASN A 170 9.61 36.22 11.25
N ALA A 171 9.74 36.10 9.92
CA ALA A 171 10.34 37.16 9.09
C ALA A 171 9.52 38.47 9.13
N VAL A 172 8.19 38.37 9.19
CA VAL A 172 7.31 39.54 9.36
C VAL A 172 7.47 40.16 10.74
N LEU A 173 7.50 39.35 11.80
CA LEU A 173 7.66 39.82 13.18
C LEU A 173 9.04 40.41 13.47
N SER A 174 10.10 39.88 12.87
CA SER A 174 11.46 40.41 13.00
C SER A 174 11.70 41.66 12.14
N GLY A 175 10.80 41.97 11.20
CA GLY A 175 10.97 43.04 10.22
C GLY A 175 11.99 42.72 9.12
N GLU A 176 12.42 41.45 9.01
CA GLU A 176 13.39 40.96 8.02
C GLU A 176 12.70 40.23 6.86
N ALA A 177 11.55 40.74 6.42
CA ALA A 177 10.83 40.18 5.28
C ALA A 177 11.58 40.50 3.97
N ASP A 178 12.16 39.46 3.37
CA ASP A 178 12.86 39.51 2.09
C ASP A 178 12.04 38.87 0.95
N GLU A 179 12.58 38.88 -0.27
CA GLU A 179 11.96 38.18 -1.41
C GLU A 179 11.74 36.68 -1.12
N GLY A 180 12.61 36.07 -0.31
CA GLY A 180 12.45 34.69 0.16
C GLY A 180 11.18 34.50 1.00
N ALA A 181 10.87 35.44 1.91
CA ALA A 181 9.65 35.42 2.71
C ALA A 181 8.39 35.57 1.85
N VAL A 182 8.43 36.47 0.85
CA VAL A 182 7.32 36.65 -0.10
C VAL A 182 7.10 35.41 -0.97
N SER A 183 8.19 34.78 -1.43
CA SER A 183 8.13 33.53 -2.20
C SER A 183 7.53 32.38 -1.38
N ARG A 184 7.96 32.22 -0.12
CA ARG A 184 7.39 31.21 0.80
C ARG A 184 5.92 31.47 1.11
N ALA A 185 5.53 32.72 1.35
CA ALA A 185 4.12 33.09 1.55
C ALA A 185 3.27 32.77 0.32
N SER A 186 3.78 33.04 -0.88
CA SER A 186 3.11 32.71 -2.13
C SER A 186 2.96 31.19 -2.33
N ALA A 187 3.96 30.40 -1.92
CA ALA A 187 3.90 28.93 -1.97
C ALA A 187 2.82 28.35 -1.03
N LEU A 188 2.48 29.05 0.05
CA LEU A 188 1.35 28.75 0.95
C LEU A 188 0.00 29.29 0.43
N GLY A 189 -0.02 29.94 -0.75
CA GLY A 189 -1.21 30.56 -1.31
C GLY A 189 -1.56 31.91 -0.68
N TRP A 190 -0.68 32.50 0.15
CA TRP A 190 -0.86 33.84 0.73
C TRP A 190 -0.43 34.94 -0.24
N SER A 191 -0.98 34.92 -1.45
CA SER A 191 -0.69 35.91 -2.48
C SER A 191 -1.72 37.04 -2.44
N SER A 192 -1.31 38.20 -1.93
CA SER A 192 -2.07 39.48 -1.97
C SER A 192 -3.50 39.39 -1.41
N PRO A 193 -3.68 39.09 -0.11
CA PRO A 193 -5.01 39.14 0.51
C PRO A 193 -5.57 40.58 0.48
N GLU A 194 -6.84 40.75 0.10
CA GLU A 194 -7.50 42.07 0.14
C GLU A 194 -7.57 42.63 1.58
N HIS A 195 -7.64 41.74 2.57
CA HIS A 195 -7.71 42.09 3.99
C HIS A 195 -6.88 41.11 4.83
N VAL A 196 -6.17 41.65 5.82
CA VAL A 196 -5.41 40.87 6.81
C VAL A 196 -5.92 41.22 8.21
N CYS A 197 -6.22 40.21 9.01
CA CYS A 197 -6.56 40.36 10.43
C CYS A 197 -5.43 39.77 11.28
N VAL A 198 -4.93 40.54 12.24
CA VAL A 198 -3.89 40.10 13.18
C VAL A 198 -4.48 40.12 14.58
N VAL A 199 -4.43 38.97 15.25
CA VAL A 199 -4.81 38.84 16.66
C VAL A 199 -3.56 38.53 17.46
N LEU A 200 -3.27 39.38 18.44
CA LEU A 200 -2.12 39.23 19.34
C LEU A 200 -2.62 38.86 20.73
N GLY A 201 -1.95 37.90 21.36
CA GLY A 201 -2.24 37.46 22.71
C GLY A 201 -0.99 36.96 23.41
N THR A 202 -1.02 36.87 24.73
CA THR A 202 0.06 36.29 25.53
C THR A 202 0.01 34.77 25.47
N ALA A 203 1.16 34.11 25.26
CA ALA A 203 1.23 32.66 25.35
C ALA A 203 0.82 32.16 26.75
N PRO A 204 0.12 31.02 26.88
CA PRO A 204 -0.17 30.43 28.18
C PRO A 204 1.14 30.17 28.94
N THR A 205 1.21 30.55 30.21
CA THR A 205 2.31 30.12 31.08
C THR A 205 2.30 28.60 31.12
N ALA A 206 3.35 27.97 30.59
CA ALA A 206 3.53 26.53 30.66
C ALA A 206 3.62 26.12 32.14
N THR A 207 2.52 25.60 32.69
CA THR A 207 2.55 24.91 33.98
C THR A 207 3.26 23.58 33.75
N ALA A 208 4.51 23.49 34.22
CA ALA A 208 5.17 22.21 34.37
C ALA A 208 4.31 21.32 35.29
N SER A 209 3.90 20.15 34.81
CA SER A 209 3.27 19.08 35.60
C SER A 209 3.71 17.75 35.03
#